data_AF-A0AAP6DC14-F1
#
_entry.id   AF-A0AAP6DC14-F1
#
_cell.length_a   1.000
_cell.length_b   1.000
_cell.length_c   1.000
_cell.angle_alpha   90.00
_cell.angle_beta   90.00
_cell.angle_gamma   90.00
#
_symmetry.space_group_name_H-M   'P 1'
#
loop_
_entity.id
_entity.type
_entity.pdbx_description
1 polymer ?
#
loop_
_entity_poly.entity_id
_entity_poly.type
_entity_poly.pdbx_seq_one_letter_code
_entity_poly.pdbx_strand_id
1 'polypeptide(L)'
;AVVNGGSATGIEVLCSNGVTPTFTLGTGLYDGSVAAGSYAMSNGSEYIEYKLFTDSDRNTQIVQNGTVALTEFTTATAQTIELFAKAYGTSSTAGSYSDTISVTLSW
;
A
#
# COMPACT_ATOMS: atom_id res chain seq x y z
N ALA A 1 -7.70 -2.83 -17.19
CA ALA A 1 -8.09 -2.52 -15.82
C ALA A 1 -7.84 -1.04 -15.55
N VAL A 2 -8.63 -0.41 -14.70
CA VAL A 2 -8.36 0.95 -14.20
C VAL A 2 -8.07 0.86 -12.71
N VAL A 3 -7.07 1.60 -12.24
CA VAL A 3 -6.73 1.75 -10.81
C VAL A 3 -6.83 3.23 -10.48
N ASN A 4 -7.77 3.59 -9.61
CA ASN A 4 -7.94 4.97 -9.13
C ASN A 4 -7.62 5.01 -7.63
N GLY A 5 -6.73 5.92 -7.21
CA GLY A 5 -6.43 6.15 -5.79
C GLY A 5 -7.09 7.43 -5.28
N GLY A 6 -7.84 7.35 -4.19
CA GLY A 6 -8.45 8.50 -3.52
C GLY A 6 -8.11 8.55 -2.03
N SER A 7 -7.69 9.71 -1.52
CA SER A 7 -7.59 9.93 -0.08
C SER A 7 -8.99 9.80 0.54
N ALA A 8 -9.17 8.83 1.43
CA ALA A 8 -10.39 8.44 2.17
C ALA A 8 -11.35 7.41 1.54
N THR A 9 -11.18 7.00 0.27
CA THR A 9 -12.08 5.99 -0.37
C THR A 9 -11.35 4.71 -0.79
N GLY A 10 -10.05 4.60 -0.53
CA GLY A 10 -9.23 3.47 -0.93
C GLY A 10 -8.82 3.52 -2.41
N ILE A 11 -8.34 2.37 -2.90
CA ILE A 11 -7.93 2.16 -4.29
C ILE A 11 -9.02 1.34 -4.98
N GLU A 12 -9.66 1.91 -5.99
CA GLU A 12 -10.69 1.21 -6.77
C GLU A 12 -10.07 0.49 -7.96
N VAL A 13 -10.39 -0.79 -8.10
CA VAL A 13 -9.99 -1.62 -9.23
C VAL A 13 -11.23 -2.06 -9.99
N LEU A 14 -11.22 -1.87 -11.31
CA LEU A 14 -12.25 -2.39 -12.22
C LEU A 14 -11.60 -3.14 -13.37
N CYS A 15 -12.00 -4.41 -13.52
CA CYS A 15 -11.59 -5.30 -14.60
C CYS A 15 -12.78 -5.76 -15.44
N SER A 16 -12.50 -6.33 -16.62
CA SER A 16 -13.51 -6.98 -17.46
C SER A 16 -14.04 -8.26 -16.80
N ASN A 17 -15.21 -8.73 -17.24
CA ASN A 17 -15.81 -9.97 -16.76
C ASN A 17 -14.89 -11.18 -17.00
N GLY A 18 -14.77 -12.08 -16.02
CA GLY A 18 -13.93 -13.29 -16.08
C GLY A 18 -12.46 -13.07 -15.71
N VAL A 19 -12.11 -11.87 -15.23
CA VAL A 19 -10.75 -11.55 -14.78
C VAL A 19 -10.64 -11.68 -13.27
N THR A 20 -9.63 -12.41 -12.79
CA THR A 20 -9.26 -12.49 -11.36
C THR A 20 -7.90 -11.81 -11.16
N PRO A 21 -7.88 -10.50 -10.84
CA PRO A 21 -6.63 -9.77 -10.77
C PRO A 21 -5.93 -9.99 -9.41
N THR A 22 -4.61 -9.81 -9.41
CA THR A 22 -3.80 -9.73 -8.20
C THR A 22 -3.21 -8.33 -8.07
N PHE A 23 -3.37 -7.72 -6.90
CA PHE A 23 -2.75 -6.45 -6.56
C PHE A 23 -1.54 -6.69 -5.67
N THR A 24 -0.36 -6.22 -6.09
CA THR A 24 0.89 -6.39 -5.35
C THR A 24 1.42 -5.03 -4.91
N LEU A 25 1.69 -4.88 -3.62
CA LEU A 25 2.54 -3.78 -3.14
C LEU A 25 3.99 -4.15 -3.39
N GLY A 26 4.71 -3.29 -4.11
CA GLY A 26 6.15 -3.40 -4.28
C GLY A 26 6.91 -2.83 -3.09
N THR A 27 8.11 -2.31 -3.35
CA THR A 27 8.95 -1.65 -2.35
C THR A 27 8.71 -0.15 -2.33
N GLY A 28 8.89 0.46 -1.16
CA GLY A 28 9.06 1.90 -0.99
C GLY A 28 10.47 2.35 -1.39
N LEU A 29 10.67 3.67 -1.50
CA LEU A 29 11.94 4.27 -1.93
C LEU A 29 13.03 4.13 -0.86
N TYR A 30 12.64 4.08 0.41
CA TYR A 30 13.56 4.15 1.55
C TYR A 30 13.56 2.90 2.45
N ASP A 31 12.88 1.82 2.06
CA ASP A 31 12.69 0.60 2.88
C ASP A 31 14.00 0.03 3.45
N GLY A 32 15.10 0.13 2.70
CA GLY A 32 16.43 -0.33 3.15
C GLY A 32 17.03 0.48 4.31
N SER A 33 16.38 1.56 4.74
CA SER A 33 16.83 2.43 5.84
C SER A 33 16.23 2.06 7.20
N VAL A 34 15.31 1.07 7.24
CA VAL A 34 14.63 0.59 8.46
C VAL A 34 14.70 -0.94 8.56
N ALA A 35 14.12 -1.51 9.61
CA ALA A 35 14.07 -2.96 9.77
C ALA A 35 13.30 -3.65 8.63
N ALA A 36 13.74 -4.86 8.27
CA ALA A 36 13.08 -5.66 7.24
C ALA A 36 11.60 -5.91 7.57
N GLY A 37 10.75 -5.83 6.53
CA GLY A 37 9.29 -5.96 6.68
C GLY A 37 8.59 -4.67 7.08
N SER A 38 9.29 -3.53 7.12
CA SER A 38 8.70 -2.20 7.29
C SER A 38 9.05 -1.30 6.11
N TYR A 39 8.23 -0.28 5.89
CA TYR A 39 8.47 0.78 4.92
C TYR A 39 9.07 2.00 5.63
N ALA A 40 9.67 2.92 4.87
CA ALA A 40 10.22 4.15 5.44
C ALA A 40 9.88 5.39 4.63
N MET A 41 9.52 6.45 5.33
CA MET A 41 9.37 7.80 4.75
C MET A 41 10.57 8.66 5.17
N SER A 42 10.99 9.56 4.28
CA SER A 42 12.15 10.43 4.52
C SER A 42 11.81 11.91 4.35
N ASN A 43 12.48 12.75 5.13
CA ASN A 43 12.54 14.21 4.93
C ASN A 43 13.82 14.65 4.20
N GLY A 44 14.62 13.69 3.71
CA GLY A 44 15.94 13.91 3.08
C GLY A 44 17.14 13.77 4.02
N SER A 45 16.93 13.70 5.34
CA SER A 45 18.01 13.55 6.34
C SER A 45 17.76 12.42 7.33
N GLU A 46 16.53 12.26 7.79
CA GLU A 46 16.11 11.21 8.71
C GLU A 46 15.01 10.34 8.08
N TYR A 47 14.71 9.23 8.73
CA TYR A 47 13.69 8.27 8.30
C TYR A 47 12.69 8.01 9.42
N ILE A 48 11.43 7.79 9.04
CA ILE A 48 10.38 7.31 9.93
C ILE A 48 9.88 5.97 9.38
N GLU A 49 9.97 4.94 10.22
CA GLU A 49 9.41 3.62 9.92
C GLU A 49 7.87 3.70 9.90
N TYR A 50 7.25 3.00 8.97
CA TYR A 50 5.82 2.74 9.00
C TYR A 50 5.48 1.33 8.50
N LYS A 51 4.30 0.85 8.90
CA LYS A 51 3.73 -0.42 8.46
C LYS A 51 2.39 -0.19 7.80
N LEU A 52 2.08 -1.05 6.83
CA LEU A 52 0.82 -1.06 6.10
C LEU A 52 -0.01 -2.29 6.48
N PHE A 53 -1.33 -2.12 6.45
CA PHE A 53 -2.30 -3.12 6.87
C PHE A 53 -3.50 -3.13 5.93
N THR A 54 -4.17 -4.27 5.82
CA THR A 54 -5.38 -4.45 4.99
C THR A 54 -6.67 -4.38 5.79
N ASP A 55 -6.59 -4.08 7.09
CA ASP A 55 -7.75 -3.88 7.97
C ASP A 55 -7.59 -2.63 8.85
N SER A 56 -8.72 -2.03 9.21
CA SER A 56 -8.79 -0.78 9.96
C SER A 56 -8.21 -0.87 11.37
N ASP A 57 -8.27 -2.06 11.97
CA ASP A 57 -7.74 -2.34 13.31
C ASP A 57 -6.22 -2.52 13.29
N ARG A 58 -5.63 -2.65 12.09
CA ARG A 58 -4.19 -2.84 11.84
C ARG A 58 -3.67 -4.14 12.44
N ASN A 59 -4.40 -5.24 12.23
CA ASN A 59 -4.01 -6.58 12.66
C ASN A 59 -3.28 -7.38 11.56
N THR A 60 -3.60 -7.11 10.30
CA THR A 60 -3.16 -7.85 9.12
C THR A 60 -2.15 -7.01 8.35
N GLN A 61 -0.88 -7.16 8.72
CA GLN A 61 0.20 -6.43 8.07
C GLN A 61 0.42 -6.93 6.64
N ILE A 62 0.57 -6.01 5.69
CA ILE A 62 1.08 -6.29 4.35
C ILE A 62 2.49 -5.71 4.20
N VAL A 63 3.43 -6.59 3.86
CA VAL A 63 4.85 -6.25 3.66
C VAL A 63 5.16 -6.09 2.17
N GLN A 64 6.40 -5.71 1.86
CA GLN A 64 6.88 -5.61 0.48
C GLN A 64 6.65 -6.90 -0.30
N ASN A 65 6.25 -6.76 -1.57
CA ASN A 65 5.85 -7.84 -2.46
C ASN A 65 4.63 -8.65 -1.96
N GLY A 66 3.93 -8.16 -0.93
CA GLY A 66 2.68 -8.73 -0.46
C GLY A 66 1.55 -8.50 -1.47
N THR A 67 0.62 -9.45 -1.52
CA THR A 67 -0.50 -9.42 -2.46
C THR A 67 -1.83 -9.27 -1.74
N VAL A 68 -2.70 -8.42 -2.29
CA VAL A 68 -4.13 -8.41 -1.98
C VAL A 68 -4.85 -9.12 -3.13
N ALA A 69 -5.45 -10.27 -2.82
CA ALA A 69 -6.27 -10.99 -3.78
C ALA A 69 -7.60 -10.26 -3.97
N LEU A 70 -7.96 -10.01 -5.23
CA LEU A 70 -9.29 -9.55 -5.60
C LEU A 70 -10.10 -10.75 -6.09
N THR A 71 -11.42 -10.66 -5.98
CA THR A 71 -12.32 -11.69 -6.50
C THR A 71 -12.47 -11.57 -8.02
N GLU A 72 -12.92 -12.65 -8.67
CA GLU A 72 -13.26 -12.60 -10.09
C GLU A 72 -14.30 -11.50 -10.35
N PHE A 73 -14.02 -10.63 -11.30
CA PHE A 73 -14.99 -9.65 -11.74
C PHE A 73 -16.05 -10.35 -12.56
N THR A 74 -17.28 -10.39 -12.05
CA THR A 74 -18.46 -10.96 -12.74
C THR A 74 -19.41 -9.89 -13.27
N THR A 75 -19.21 -8.65 -12.85
CA THR A 75 -20.04 -7.48 -13.17
C THR A 75 -19.17 -6.25 -13.42
N ALA A 76 -19.78 -5.14 -13.83
CA ALA A 76 -19.10 -3.85 -13.98
C ALA A 76 -18.95 -3.09 -12.63
N THR A 77 -18.88 -3.80 -11.51
CA THR A 77 -18.74 -3.20 -10.18
C THR A 77 -17.28 -3.19 -9.77
N ALA A 78 -16.77 -2.05 -9.32
CA ALA A 78 -15.40 -1.95 -8.82
C ALA A 78 -15.24 -2.69 -7.49
N GLN A 79 -14.03 -3.21 -7.25
CA GLN A 79 -13.62 -3.69 -5.93
C GLN A 79 -12.65 -2.67 -5.32
N THR A 80 -12.79 -2.42 -4.02
CA THR A 80 -11.99 -1.44 -3.30
C THR A 80 -10.92 -2.14 -2.46
N ILE A 81 -9.69 -1.66 -2.57
CA ILE A 81 -8.56 -2.04 -1.71
C ILE A 81 -8.34 -0.91 -0.72
N GLU A 82 -8.49 -1.20 0.57
CA GLU A 82 -8.15 -0.27 1.64
C GLU A 82 -6.78 -0.60 2.20
N LEU A 83 -5.95 0.44 2.38
CA LEU A 83 -4.65 0.34 3.00
C LEU A 83 -4.60 1.29 4.20
N PHE A 84 -4.29 0.73 5.35
CA PHE A 84 -4.18 1.45 6.61
C PHE A 84 -2.71 1.52 7.01
N ALA A 85 -2.26 2.67 7.50
CA ALA A 85 -0.86 2.86 7.89
C ALA A 85 -0.73 3.15 9.39
N LYS A 86 0.42 2.76 9.95
CA LYS A 86 0.88 3.21 11.28
C LYS A 86 2.36 3.55 11.20
N ALA A 87 2.70 4.79 11.54
CA ALA A 87 4.08 5.25 11.66
C ALA A 87 4.61 4.99 13.08
N TYR A 88 5.89 4.66 13.18
CA TYR A 88 6.63 4.42 14.41
C TYR A 88 7.77 5.44 14.45
N GLY A 89 7.44 6.64 14.95
CA GLY A 89 8.36 7.78 14.93
C GLY A 89 9.52 7.61 15.92
N THR A 90 10.73 7.59 15.38
CA THR A 90 11.99 7.73 16.14
C THR A 90 12.80 8.97 15.73
N SER A 91 12.31 9.70 14.72
CA SER A 91 12.94 10.94 14.23
C SER A 91 12.97 12.03 15.30
N SER A 92 14.05 12.83 15.27
CA SER A 92 14.23 14.00 16.12
C SER A 92 13.85 15.31 15.41
N THR A 93 13.64 15.25 14.09
CA THR A 93 13.42 16.41 13.23
C THR A 93 11.94 16.55 12.87
N ALA A 94 11.35 17.69 13.22
CA ALA A 94 10.01 18.04 12.74
C ALA A 94 10.03 18.36 11.25
N GLY A 95 9.01 17.91 10.51
CA GLY A 95 8.88 18.22 9.08
C GLY A 95 8.01 17.21 8.35
N SER A 96 7.91 17.40 7.03
CA SER A 96 7.24 16.45 6.15
C SER A 96 8.17 15.31 5.78
N TYR A 97 7.68 14.09 5.95
CA TYR A 97 8.34 12.88 5.48
C TYR A 97 7.46 12.25 4.40
N SER A 98 8.07 11.84 3.30
CA SER A 98 7.37 11.21 2.18
C SER A 98 8.03 9.91 1.77
N ASP A 99 7.23 9.01 1.22
CA ASP A 99 7.67 7.79 0.56
C ASP A 99 6.85 7.58 -0.71
N THR A 100 7.34 6.78 -1.63
CA THR A 100 6.62 6.35 -2.84
C THR A 100 6.73 4.84 -2.96
N ILE A 101 5.60 4.15 -2.82
CA ILE A 101 5.52 2.70 -2.99
C ILE A 101 5.02 2.39 -4.40
N SER A 102 5.71 1.47 -5.06
CA SER A 102 5.26 0.92 -6.34
C SER A 102 4.10 -0.06 -6.15
N VAL A 103 3.18 -0.08 -7.11
CA VAL A 103 2.03 -0.99 -7.12
C VAL A 103 1.98 -1.68 -8.48
N THR A 104 1.73 -2.99 -8.46
CA THR A 104 1.53 -3.78 -9.67
C THR A 104 0.15 -4.41 -9.63
N LEU A 105 -0.61 -4.26 -10.71
CA LEU A 105 -1.83 -5.01 -10.95
C LEU A 105 -1.57 -6.00 -12.09
N SER A 106 -1.84 -7.28 -11.85
CA SER A 106 -1.66 -8.37 -12.81
C SER A 106 -2.99 -9.09 -13.06
N TRP A 107 -3.25 -9.51 -14.30
CA TRP A 107 -4.47 -10.21 -14.71
C TRP A 107 -4.28 -11.06 -15.96
#